data_AF-A0A1X2FJM4-F1
#
_entry.id   AF-A0A1X2FJM4-F1
#
_cell.length_a   1.000
_cell.length_b   1.000
_cell.length_c   1.000
_cell.angle_alpha   90.00
_cell.angle_beta   90.00
_cell.angle_gamma   90.00
#
_symmetry.space_group_name_H-M   'P 1'
#
loop_
_entity.id
_entity.type
_entity.pdbx_description
1 polymer ?
#
loop_
_entity_poly.entity_id
_entity_poly.type
_entity_poly.pdbx_seq_one_letter_code
_entity_poly.pdbx_strand_id
1 'polypeptide(L)'
;MYHEYESGRTIAEIARKYRLSPQAVAARFRKLGLAVTAANTVRSENGRSRQCAAAQLALTATTVPELRAVLELRVQHPDLTLADLAAKHDPPLTKSAYWSRLRRALRAADDTSSGDAGADRRPRVASTPSETGALPPSRVASQDETTSGAREEDLS
;
A
#
# COMPACT_ATOMS: atom_id res chain seq x y z
N MET A 1 -16.99 16.71 -14.73
CA MET A 1 -16.58 15.37 -14.26
C MET A 1 -15.49 14.76 -15.14
N TYR A 2 -15.69 14.70 -16.46
CA TYR A 2 -14.70 14.17 -17.41
C TYR A 2 -13.39 15.00 -17.48
N HIS A 3 -13.51 16.31 -17.72
CA HIS A 3 -12.38 17.25 -17.71
C HIS A 3 -11.57 17.20 -16.39
N GLU A 4 -12.21 16.87 -15.27
CA GLU A 4 -11.53 16.74 -13.98
C GLU A 4 -10.68 15.47 -13.89
N TYR A 5 -11.17 14.39 -14.49
CA TYR A 5 -10.44 13.14 -14.61
C TYR A 5 -9.25 13.30 -15.56
N GLU A 6 -9.43 13.98 -16.70
CA GLU A 6 -8.34 14.33 -17.62
C GLU A 6 -7.31 15.25 -16.97
N SER A 7 -7.74 16.18 -16.11
CA SER A 7 -6.82 17.01 -15.30
C SER A 7 -6.10 16.27 -14.17
N GLY A 8 -6.30 14.94 -14.06
CA GLY A 8 -5.59 14.08 -13.11
C GLY A 8 -6.26 13.88 -11.75
N ARG A 9 -7.49 14.37 -11.52
CA ARG A 9 -8.20 14.11 -10.25
C ARG A 9 -8.60 12.65 -10.10
N THR A 10 -8.54 12.15 -8.88
CA THR A 10 -8.90 10.76 -8.58
C THR A 10 -10.40 10.55 -8.62
N ILE A 11 -10.83 9.31 -8.88
CA ILE A 11 -12.24 8.91 -8.74
C ILE A 11 -12.78 9.25 -7.35
N ALA A 12 -11.97 9.14 -6.30
CA ALA A 12 -12.37 9.49 -4.94
C ALA A 12 -12.54 10.99 -4.72
N GLU A 13 -11.68 11.82 -5.32
CA GLU A 13 -11.79 13.29 -5.28
C GLU A 13 -12.97 13.80 -6.09
N ILE A 14 -13.16 13.23 -7.28
CA ILE A 14 -14.33 13.49 -8.12
C ILE A 14 -15.60 13.06 -7.38
N ALA A 15 -15.61 11.86 -6.79
CA ALA A 15 -16.69 11.36 -5.96
C ALA A 15 -17.00 12.31 -4.80
N ARG A 16 -15.98 12.80 -4.09
CA ARG A 16 -16.14 13.78 -3.01
C ARG A 16 -16.71 15.11 -3.50
N LYS A 17 -16.19 15.65 -4.60
CA LYS A 17 -16.67 16.92 -5.17
C LYS A 17 -18.13 16.83 -5.61
N TYR A 18 -18.51 15.73 -6.25
CA TYR A 18 -19.86 15.53 -6.77
C TYR A 18 -20.80 14.82 -5.78
N ARG A 19 -20.35 14.56 -4.54
CA ARG A 19 -21.09 13.82 -3.51
C ARG A 19 -21.64 12.47 -4.00
N LEU A 20 -20.82 11.75 -4.76
CA LEU A 20 -21.10 10.41 -5.27
C LEU A 20 -20.23 9.38 -4.56
N SER A 21 -20.58 8.09 -4.67
CA SER A 21 -19.67 7.03 -4.28
C SER A 21 -18.57 6.86 -5.35
N PRO A 22 -17.34 6.47 -4.97
CA PRO A 22 -16.27 6.15 -5.93
C PRO A 22 -16.69 5.09 -6.96
N GLN A 23 -17.51 4.12 -6.52
CA GLN A 23 -18.02 3.06 -7.38
C GLN A 23 -19.00 3.60 -8.45
N ALA A 24 -19.85 4.57 -8.10
CA ALA A 24 -20.76 5.22 -9.05
C ALA A 24 -20.00 6.05 -10.10
N VAL A 25 -18.94 6.74 -9.69
CA VAL A 25 -18.06 7.48 -10.62
C VAL A 25 -17.32 6.51 -11.55
N ALA A 26 -16.79 5.40 -11.02
CA ALA A 26 -16.15 4.36 -11.83
C ALA A 26 -17.11 3.69 -12.81
N ALA A 27 -18.36 3.43 -12.41
CA ALA A 27 -19.39 2.89 -13.29
C ALA A 27 -19.73 3.87 -14.43
N ARG A 28 -19.84 5.18 -14.15
CA ARG A 28 -20.04 6.20 -15.17
C ARG A 28 -18.88 6.30 -16.14
N PHE A 29 -17.64 6.20 -15.67
CA PHE A 29 -16.45 6.24 -16.54
C PHE A 29 -16.35 4.99 -17.42
N ARG A 30 -16.66 3.81 -16.89
CA ARG A 30 -16.77 2.58 -17.70
C ARG A 30 -17.84 2.69 -18.78
N LYS A 31 -19.01 3.26 -18.46
CA LYS A 31 -20.08 3.49 -19.45
C LYS A 31 -19.68 4.45 -20.57
N LEU A 32 -18.75 5.36 -20.30
CA LEU A 32 -18.18 6.30 -21.28
C LEU A 32 -16.97 5.73 -22.04
N GLY A 33 -16.63 4.44 -21.85
CA GLY A 33 -15.48 3.81 -22.50
C GLY A 33 -14.12 4.23 -21.95
N LEU A 34 -14.09 4.92 -20.81
CA LEU A 34 -12.86 5.42 -20.20
C LEU A 34 -12.22 4.33 -19.35
N ALA A 35 -11.07 3.85 -19.80
CA ALA A 35 -10.27 2.93 -19.03
C ALA A 35 -9.73 3.65 -17.79
N VAL A 36 -10.26 3.30 -16.61
CA VAL A 36 -9.85 3.84 -15.30
C VAL A 36 -8.34 3.68 -15.04
N THR A 37 -7.68 2.80 -15.80
CA THR A 37 -6.25 2.53 -15.82
C THR A 37 -5.41 3.74 -16.26
N ALA A 38 -5.86 4.55 -17.23
CA ALA A 38 -5.04 5.64 -17.79
C ALA A 38 -4.68 6.72 -16.75
N ALA A 39 -5.65 7.22 -15.98
CA ALA A 39 -5.35 8.17 -14.90
C ALA A 39 -4.68 7.51 -13.67
N ASN A 40 -4.70 6.19 -13.55
CA ASN A 40 -3.89 5.48 -12.54
C ASN A 40 -2.42 5.45 -12.98
N THR A 41 -2.14 5.29 -14.28
CA THR A 41 -0.79 5.32 -14.86
C THR A 41 -0.12 6.67 -14.63
N VAL A 42 -0.74 7.78 -15.07
CA VAL A 42 -0.23 9.15 -14.88
C VAL A 42 0.00 9.48 -13.40
N ARG A 43 -0.86 8.98 -12.50
CA ARG A 43 -0.68 9.16 -11.05
C ARG A 43 0.41 8.27 -10.46
N SER A 44 0.57 7.05 -10.96
CA SER A 44 1.67 6.18 -10.54
C SER A 44 3.01 6.80 -10.93
N GLU A 45 3.10 7.42 -12.10
CA GLU A 45 4.27 8.17 -12.57
C GLU A 45 4.53 9.39 -11.69
N ASN A 46 3.52 10.25 -11.50
CA ASN A 46 3.64 11.42 -10.62
C ASN A 46 3.99 11.04 -9.17
N GLY A 47 3.46 9.93 -8.67
CA GLY A 47 3.79 9.38 -7.34
C GLY A 47 5.22 8.87 -7.26
N ARG A 48 5.74 8.28 -8.35
CA ARG A 48 7.14 7.85 -8.44
C ARG A 48 8.08 9.05 -8.46
N SER A 49 7.79 10.08 -9.27
CA SER A 49 8.59 11.30 -9.35
C SER A 49 8.68 12.03 -8.00
N ARG A 50 7.54 12.18 -7.30
CA ARG A 50 7.51 12.77 -5.95
C ARG A 50 8.33 11.98 -4.95
N GLN A 51 8.24 10.64 -4.99
CA GLN A 51 9.05 9.79 -4.10
C GLN A 51 10.54 9.86 -4.43
N CYS A 52 10.92 9.98 -5.70
CA CYS A 52 12.31 10.13 -6.10
C CYS A 52 12.88 11.47 -5.60
N ALA A 53 12.16 12.58 -5.82
CA ALA A 53 12.57 13.89 -5.33
C ALA A 53 12.69 13.93 -3.80
N ALA A 54 11.71 13.37 -3.08
CA ALA A 54 11.77 13.27 -1.63
C ALA A 54 12.92 12.36 -1.16
N ALA A 55 13.22 11.28 -1.89
CA ALA A 55 14.34 10.40 -1.56
C ALA A 55 15.70 11.08 -1.76
N GLN A 56 15.86 11.88 -2.82
CA GLN A 56 17.07 12.68 -3.04
C GLN A 56 17.32 13.66 -1.89
N LEU A 57 16.28 14.37 -1.44
CA LEU A 57 16.37 15.26 -0.28
C LEU A 57 16.67 14.47 1.00
N ALA A 58 16.05 13.30 1.21
CA ALA A 58 16.28 12.50 2.39
C ALA A 58 17.69 11.90 2.47
N LEU A 59 18.38 11.70 1.34
CA LEU A 59 19.75 11.17 1.31
C LEU A 59 20.78 12.10 1.95
N THR A 60 20.53 13.41 1.96
CA THR A 60 21.45 14.36 2.59
C THR A 60 21.27 14.40 4.10
N ALA A 61 20.06 14.14 4.60
CA ALA A 61 19.75 14.12 6.03
C ALA A 61 19.96 12.76 6.71
N THR A 62 19.89 11.65 5.95
CA THR A 62 19.92 10.30 6.51
C THR A 62 21.36 9.79 6.69
N THR A 63 21.74 9.51 7.93
CA THR A 63 23.05 8.92 8.29
C THR A 63 23.00 7.39 8.49
N VAL A 64 21.82 6.81 8.67
CA VAL A 64 21.65 5.36 8.91
C VAL A 64 21.89 4.55 7.62
N PRO A 65 22.88 3.64 7.58
CA PRO A 65 23.28 2.94 6.35
C PRO A 65 22.14 2.15 5.69
N GLU A 66 21.34 1.42 6.48
CA GLU A 66 20.22 0.62 5.94
C GLU A 66 19.13 1.48 5.29
N LEU A 67 18.91 2.69 5.81
CA LEU A 67 17.91 3.61 5.27
C LEU A 67 18.44 4.34 4.04
N ARG A 68 19.73 4.67 4.04
CA ARG A 68 20.43 5.21 2.86
C ARG A 68 20.37 4.25 1.69
N ALA A 69 20.63 2.96 1.89
CA ALA A 69 20.60 1.96 0.80
C ALA A 69 19.22 1.90 0.10
N VAL A 70 18.13 1.98 0.86
CA VAL A 70 16.76 2.00 0.30
C VAL A 70 16.47 3.31 -0.44
N LEU A 71 16.96 4.43 0.06
CA LEU A 71 16.82 5.72 -0.61
C LEU A 71 17.65 5.77 -1.91
N GLU A 72 18.88 5.29 -1.87
CA GLU A 72 19.80 5.21 -3.03
C GLU A 72 19.20 4.36 -4.15
N LEU A 73 18.67 3.18 -3.83
CA LEU A 73 17.98 2.34 -4.82
C LEU A 73 16.78 3.05 -5.45
N ARG A 74 16.04 3.84 -4.68
CA ARG A 74 14.89 4.60 -5.20
C ARG A 74 15.33 5.71 -6.16
N VAL A 75 16.46 6.35 -5.90
CA VAL A 75 17.02 7.41 -6.74
C VAL A 75 17.69 6.86 -8.00
N GLN A 76 18.43 5.75 -7.87
CA GLN A 76 19.10 5.08 -9.00
C GLN A 76 18.10 4.43 -9.97
N HIS A 77 16.94 4.00 -9.46
CA HIS A 77 15.92 3.30 -10.24
C HIS A 77 14.52 3.89 -10.02
N PRO A 78 14.26 5.11 -10.54
CA PRO A 78 12.99 5.81 -10.33
C PRO A 78 11.78 5.09 -10.95
N ASP A 79 12.02 4.33 -12.03
CA ASP A 79 10.97 3.67 -12.81
C ASP A 79 10.63 2.26 -12.32
N LEU A 80 11.51 1.65 -11.51
CA LEU A 80 11.27 0.32 -10.97
C LEU A 80 10.13 0.32 -9.97
N THR A 81 9.37 -0.79 -9.95
CA THR A 81 8.32 -0.97 -8.96
C THR A 81 8.91 -1.21 -7.58
N LEU A 82 8.12 -1.01 -6.53
CA LEU A 82 8.55 -1.31 -5.16
C LEU A 82 8.94 -2.78 -4.96
N ALA A 83 8.37 -3.70 -5.76
CA ALA A 83 8.73 -5.11 -5.68
C ALA A 83 10.11 -5.36 -6.31
N ASP A 84 10.37 -4.76 -7.47
CA ASP A 84 11.66 -4.90 -8.17
C ASP A 84 12.80 -4.23 -7.38
N LEU A 85 12.53 -3.08 -6.78
CA LEU A 85 13.47 -2.39 -5.89
C LEU A 85 13.80 -3.24 -4.65
N ALA A 86 12.80 -3.91 -4.07
CA ALA A 86 13.00 -4.78 -2.92
C ALA A 86 13.82 -6.02 -3.27
N ALA A 87 13.60 -6.59 -4.46
CA ALA A 87 14.37 -7.72 -4.99
C ALA A 87 15.83 -7.35 -5.29
N LYS A 88 16.09 -6.10 -5.70
CA LYS A 88 17.43 -5.57 -5.99
C LYS A 88 18.20 -5.13 -4.75
N HIS A 89 17.53 -5.01 -3.60
CA HIS A 89 18.17 -4.68 -2.34
C HIS A 89 19.08 -5.82 -1.89
N ASP A 90 20.20 -5.50 -1.24
CA ASP A 90 21.11 -6.48 -0.65
C ASP A 90 21.17 -6.30 0.88
N PRO A 91 20.71 -7.29 1.68
CA PRO A 91 20.04 -8.53 1.28
C PRO A 91 18.64 -8.29 0.69
N PRO A 92 18.09 -9.21 -0.14
CA PRO A 92 16.77 -9.07 -0.76
C PRO A 92 15.67 -8.89 0.28
N LEU A 93 14.77 -7.94 0.02
CA LEU A 93 13.65 -7.63 0.90
C LEU A 93 12.32 -8.00 0.26
N THR A 94 11.31 -8.19 1.10
CA THR A 94 9.92 -8.17 0.63
C THR A 94 9.49 -6.73 0.31
N LYS A 95 8.54 -6.57 -0.62
CA LYS A 95 7.96 -5.26 -0.98
C LYS A 95 7.50 -4.46 0.24
N SER A 96 6.88 -5.11 1.22
CA SER A 96 6.37 -4.48 2.45
C SER A 96 7.50 -4.03 3.38
N ALA A 97 8.56 -4.82 3.51
CA ALA A 97 9.74 -4.44 4.29
C ALA A 97 10.46 -3.23 3.66
N TYR A 98 10.66 -3.26 2.34
CA TYR A 98 11.23 -2.13 1.59
C TYR A 98 10.39 -0.86 1.78
N TRP A 99 9.07 -0.94 1.60
CA TRP A 99 8.18 0.20 1.79
C TRP A 99 8.23 0.77 3.21
N SER A 100 8.30 -0.10 4.22
CA SER A 100 8.36 0.31 5.62
C SER A 100 9.65 1.06 5.93
N ARG A 101 10.80 0.58 5.41
CA ARG A 101 12.10 1.25 5.52
C ARG A 101 12.11 2.59 4.79
N LEU A 102 11.60 2.63 3.54
CA LEU A 102 11.52 3.87 2.76
C LEU A 102 10.68 4.93 3.49
N ARG A 103 9.52 4.55 4.02
CA ARG A 103 8.65 5.47 4.77
C ARG A 103 9.32 5.99 6.04
N ARG A 104 10.09 5.15 6.75
CA ARG A 104 10.86 5.56 7.93
C ARG A 104 11.94 6.56 7.56
N ALA A 105 12.66 6.32 6.47
CA ALA A 105 13.72 7.20 5.98
C ALA A 105 13.18 8.58 5.59
N LEU A 106 12.07 8.63 4.85
CA LEU A 106 11.43 9.88 4.46
C LEU A 106 10.95 10.69 5.67
N ARG A 107 10.35 10.04 6.67
CA ARG A 107 9.94 10.70 7.92
C ARG A 107 11.11 11.24 8.73
N ALA A 108 12.19 10.46 8.85
CA ALA A 108 13.39 10.89 9.57
C ALA A 108 14.02 12.14 8.93
N ALA A 109 13.96 12.27 7.61
CA ALA A 109 14.41 13.46 6.90
C ALA A 109 13.51 14.68 7.17
N ASP A 110 12.18 14.50 7.17
CA ASP A 110 11.24 15.57 7.52
C ASP A 110 11.47 16.07 8.96
N ASP A 111 11.65 15.16 9.91
CA ASP A 111 11.91 15.48 11.32
C ASP A 111 13.27 16.19 11.51
N THR A 112 14.29 15.82 10.72
CA THR A 112 15.62 16.47 10.76
C THR A 112 15.56 17.88 10.17
N SER A 113 14.81 18.08 9.08
CA SER A 113 14.61 19.41 8.48
C SER A 113 13.82 20.38 9.36
N SER A 114 12.95 19.82 10.22
CA SER A 114 12.19 20.57 11.23
C SER A 114 12.92 20.66 12.58
N GLY A 115 14.11 20.07 12.67
CA GLY A 115 14.74 19.63 13.91
C GLY A 115 15.84 20.52 14.49
N ASP A 116 16.03 21.75 13.98
CA ASP A 116 16.74 22.80 14.75
C ASP A 116 15.81 23.50 15.77
N ALA A 117 14.60 22.97 15.97
CA ALA A 117 13.65 23.39 17.00
C ALA A 117 13.03 22.18 17.71
N GLY A 118 13.83 21.36 18.39
CA GLY A 118 13.25 20.20 19.09
C GLY A 118 14.18 19.28 19.86
N ALA A 119 15.26 19.78 20.43
CA ALA A 119 16.06 19.01 21.40
C ALA A 119 15.35 18.91 22.77
N ASP A 120 14.13 18.34 22.83
CA ASP A 120 13.58 17.77 24.07
C ASP A 120 12.28 16.98 23.82
N ARG A 121 12.36 15.71 23.41
CA ARG A 121 11.27 14.74 23.65
C ARG A 121 11.83 13.37 24.01
N ARG A 122 11.90 13.18 25.34
CA ARG A 122 11.98 11.98 26.18
C ARG A 122 11.89 10.57 25.54
N PRO A 123 12.56 9.58 26.16
CA PRO A 123 12.57 8.19 25.71
C PRO A 123 11.17 7.56 25.74
N ARG A 124 10.79 6.88 24.65
CA ARG A 124 9.61 6.02 24.62
C ARG A 124 9.88 4.80 25.51
N VAL A 125 9.30 4.84 26.69
CA VAL A 125 9.23 3.77 27.69
C VAL A 125 8.78 2.46 27.03
N ALA A 126 9.52 1.39 27.35
CA ALA A 126 9.18 0.01 27.05
C ALA A 126 7.79 -0.35 27.59
N SER A 127 6.97 -0.99 26.77
CA SER A 127 5.79 -1.73 27.23
C SER A 127 5.87 -3.13 26.65
N THR A 128 6.39 -4.02 27.50
CA THR A 128 6.11 -5.45 27.74
C THR A 128 5.65 -6.40 26.61
N PRO A 129 6.05 -7.69 26.69
CA PRO A 129 5.70 -8.73 25.71
C PRO A 129 4.21 -9.10 25.79
N SER A 130 3.55 -9.17 24.64
CA SER A 130 2.23 -9.80 24.52
C SER A 130 2.38 -11.32 24.67
N GLU A 131 1.95 -11.84 25.82
CA GLU A 131 1.39 -13.19 25.90
C GLU A 131 0.24 -13.29 24.89
N THR A 132 0.42 -14.08 23.83
CA THR A 132 -0.70 -14.60 23.05
C THR A 132 -0.77 -16.09 23.34
N GLY A 133 -1.63 -16.43 24.29
CA GLY A 133 -2.02 -17.80 24.58
C GLY A 133 -2.56 -18.47 23.31
N ALA A 134 -1.92 -19.58 22.95
CA ALA A 134 -2.44 -20.53 22.01
C ALA A 134 -3.70 -21.19 22.59
N LEU A 135 -4.82 -21.10 21.88
CA LEU A 135 -5.95 -22.01 22.03
C LEU A 135 -6.30 -22.56 20.63
N PRO A 136 -6.34 -23.89 20.45
CA PRO A 136 -6.70 -24.49 19.17
C PRO A 136 -8.22 -24.41 18.92
N PRO A 137 -8.68 -24.32 17.65
CA PRO A 137 -10.10 -24.46 17.35
C PRO A 137 -10.53 -25.91 17.58
N SER A 138 -11.43 -26.10 18.54
CA SER A 138 -12.19 -27.32 18.75
C SER A 138 -12.96 -27.68 17.48
N ARG A 139 -12.67 -28.85 16.93
CA ARG A 139 -13.46 -29.52 15.89
C ARG A 139 -14.82 -29.89 16.49
N VAL A 140 -15.87 -29.19 16.08
CA VAL A 140 -17.24 -29.73 16.16
C VAL A 140 -17.47 -30.53 14.89
N ALA A 141 -17.22 -31.83 14.99
CA ALA A 141 -17.89 -32.83 14.16
C ALA A 141 -19.28 -33.08 14.77
N SER A 142 -20.31 -33.10 13.93
CA SER A 142 -21.54 -33.90 14.04
C SER A 142 -22.66 -33.23 13.24
N GLN A 143 -22.78 -33.60 11.98
CA GLN A 143 -24.08 -33.69 11.31
C GLN A 143 -24.09 -35.01 10.55
N ASP A 144 -24.74 -35.98 11.17
CA ASP A 144 -25.32 -37.16 10.54
C ASP A 144 -26.42 -36.68 9.58
N GLU A 145 -26.24 -36.89 8.28
CA GLU A 145 -27.34 -37.09 7.35
C GLU A 145 -26.93 -38.20 6.37
N THR A 146 -27.27 -39.42 6.77
CA THR A 146 -27.19 -40.62 5.94
C THR A 146 -28.26 -40.56 4.87
N THR A 147 -27.82 -40.37 3.64
CA THR A 147 -28.57 -40.69 2.43
C THR A 147 -28.59 -42.22 2.27
N SER A 148 -29.76 -42.85 2.33
CA SER A 148 -30.01 -44.14 1.68
C SER A 148 -31.50 -44.45 1.61
N GLY A 149 -32.05 -44.58 0.41
CA GLY A 149 -33.44 -44.99 0.20
C GLY A 149 -33.89 -44.83 -1.25
N ALA A 150 -33.51 -45.78 -2.10
CA ALA A 150 -33.95 -45.92 -3.48
C ALA A 150 -35.45 -46.24 -3.61
N ARG A 151 -36.08 -45.81 -4.72
CA ARG A 151 -37.06 -46.53 -5.58
C ARG A 151 -37.58 -45.59 -6.67
N GLU A 152 -37.23 -45.85 -7.93
CA GLU A 152 -38.09 -46.54 -8.92
C GLU A 152 -39.30 -45.70 -9.33
N GLU A 153 -39.14 -44.89 -10.39
CA GLU A 153 -40.24 -44.41 -11.22
C GLU A 153 -39.95 -44.93 -12.63
N ASP A 154 -40.63 -46.02 -12.95
CA ASP A 154 -40.65 -46.65 -14.26
C ASP A 154 -41.61 -45.88 -15.18
N LEU A 155 -41.17 -45.70 -16.43
CA LEU A 155 -41.89 -45.04 -17.49
C LEU A 155 -42.86 -46.02 -18.14
N SER A 156 -44.17 -45.78 -18.03
CA SER A 156 -45.16 -46.03 -19.09
C SER A 156 -46.50 -45.36 -18.78
#